data_AF-A0A259EV94-F1
#
_entry.id   AF-A0A259EV94-F1
#
_cell.length_a   1.000
_cell.length_b   1.000
_cell.length_c   1.000
_cell.angle_alpha   90.00
_cell.angle_beta   90.00
_cell.angle_gamma   90.00
#
_symmetry.space_group_name_H-M   'P 1'
#
loop_
_entity.id
_entity.type
_entity.pdbx_description
1 polymer ?
#
loop_
_entity_poly.entity_id
_entity_poly.type
_entity_poly.pdbx_seq_one_letter_code
_entity_poly.pdbx_strand_id
1 'polypeptide(L)'
;MQLLELTPAELAFLKTAPVASARTPRLTQRLASVLSARLRLPVALHAVLTPEPAPPESAPVWRPDAALASLWLTRRLGGRHVSGMAPFVPHTLIRTLNEVLAECWLDGSVPDALPGAWAWQLTADRTQARLAVQLPHPLSAMTNWARGVIRHA
;
A
#
# COMPACT_ATOMS: atom_id res chain seq x y z
N MET A 1 -8.23 21.42 44.24
CA MET A 1 -8.08 20.92 42.86
C MET A 1 -9.42 21.12 42.17
N GLN A 2 -9.60 22.24 41.46
CA GLN A 2 -10.82 22.49 40.68
C GLN A 2 -10.62 21.90 39.28
N LEU A 3 -11.48 20.96 38.90
CA LEU A 3 -11.54 20.46 37.52
C LEU A 3 -12.22 21.56 36.69
N LEU A 4 -11.49 22.14 35.75
CA LEU A 4 -12.03 23.09 34.77
C LEU A 4 -13.06 22.34 33.90
N GLU A 5 -14.27 22.87 33.82
CA GLU A 5 -15.28 22.32 32.92
C GLU A 5 -14.87 22.56 31.47
N LEU A 6 -14.86 21.47 30.68
CA LEU A 6 -14.52 21.50 29.27
C LEU A 6 -15.49 22.39 28.51
N THR A 7 -14.96 23.29 27.70
CA THR A 7 -15.76 24.18 26.87
C THR A 7 -16.57 23.37 25.85
N PRO A 8 -17.70 23.90 25.35
CA PRO A 8 -18.48 23.24 24.30
C PRO A 8 -17.67 22.93 23.04
N ALA A 9 -16.65 23.75 22.74
CA ALA A 9 -15.73 23.54 21.63
C ALA A 9 -14.80 22.34 21.86
N GLU A 10 -14.25 22.19 23.07
CA GLU A 10 -13.44 21.03 23.44
C GLU A 10 -14.27 19.75 23.50
N LEU A 11 -15.50 19.84 24.00
CA LEU A 11 -16.45 18.71 23.95
C LEU A 11 -16.82 18.34 22.50
N ALA A 12 -16.98 19.32 21.61
CA ALA A 12 -17.23 19.06 20.19
C ALA A 12 -16.01 18.44 19.51
N PHE A 13 -14.81 18.90 19.82
CA PHE A 13 -13.56 18.30 19.33
C PHE A 13 -13.41 16.85 19.80
N LEU A 14 -13.65 16.58 21.08
CA LEU A 14 -13.60 15.22 21.64
C LEU A 14 -14.69 14.30 21.08
N LYS A 15 -15.86 14.86 20.74
CA LYS A 15 -16.97 14.12 20.09
C LYS A 15 -16.79 13.94 18.59
N THR A 16 -15.91 14.71 17.96
CA THR A 16 -15.59 14.55 16.54
C THR A 16 -14.67 13.33 16.45
N ALA A 17 -15.28 12.15 16.30
CA ALA A 17 -14.52 10.96 15.96
C ALA A 17 -13.66 11.30 14.73
N PRO A 18 -12.35 11.01 14.74
CA PRO A 18 -11.53 11.23 13.56
C PRO A 18 -12.23 10.51 12.41
N VAL A 19 -12.58 11.25 11.35
CA VAL A 19 -13.17 10.66 10.15
C VAL A 19 -12.26 9.52 9.77
N ALA A 20 -12.74 8.28 9.92
CA ALA A 20 -11.98 7.08 9.65
C ALA A 20 -11.45 7.24 8.24
N SER A 21 -10.17 7.56 8.12
CA SER A 21 -9.59 7.88 6.82
C SER A 21 -9.69 6.61 6.01
N ALA A 22 -10.34 6.70 4.85
CA ALA A 22 -10.53 5.53 4.00
C ALA A 22 -9.16 4.87 3.78
N ARG A 23 -9.09 3.56 4.01
CA ARG A 23 -7.84 2.79 3.99
C ARG A 23 -7.11 2.93 2.65
N THR A 24 -7.87 2.96 1.56
CA THR A 24 -7.37 3.02 0.19
C THR A 24 -6.59 4.31 -0.14
N PRO A 25 -7.09 5.54 0.11
CA PRO A 25 -6.32 6.75 -0.15
C PRO A 25 -5.05 6.84 0.71
N ARG A 26 -5.10 6.45 1.99
CA ARG A 26 -3.90 6.43 2.85
C ARG A 26 -2.86 5.45 2.34
N LEU A 27 -3.27 4.24 1.97
CA LEU A 27 -2.39 3.24 1.37
C LEU A 27 -1.78 3.77 0.07
N THR A 28 -2.61 4.36 -0.81
CA THR A 28 -2.15 4.95 -2.08
C THR A 28 -1.06 6.01 -1.86
N GLN A 29 -1.28 6.92 -0.92
CA GLN A 29 -0.32 7.97 -0.60
C GLN A 29 1.00 7.42 -0.05
N ARG A 30 0.94 6.45 0.87
CA ARG A 30 2.15 5.85 1.45
C ARG A 30 2.93 5.04 0.42
N LEU A 31 2.24 4.29 -0.44
CA LEU A 31 2.86 3.59 -1.57
C LEU A 31 3.55 4.58 -2.52
N ALA A 32 2.93 5.72 -2.82
CA ALA A 32 3.52 6.76 -3.66
C ALA A 32 4.80 7.33 -3.07
N SER A 33 4.80 7.62 -1.77
CA SER A 33 5.98 8.12 -1.06
C SER A 33 7.12 7.10 -1.07
N VAL A 34 6.83 5.83 -0.72
CA VAL A 34 7.84 4.75 -0.72
C VAL A 34 8.40 4.50 -2.10
N LEU A 35 7.56 4.40 -3.13
CA LEU A 35 8.02 4.16 -4.50
C LEU A 35 8.83 5.35 -5.01
N SER A 36 8.42 6.59 -4.70
CA SER A 36 9.18 7.78 -5.06
C SER A 36 10.58 7.77 -4.44
N ALA A 37 10.66 7.46 -3.14
CA ALA A 37 11.93 7.40 -2.42
C ALA A 37 12.84 6.29 -2.97
N ARG A 38 12.28 5.12 -3.26
CA ARG A 38 13.05 3.96 -3.74
C ARG A 38 13.52 4.10 -5.18
N LEU A 39 12.69 4.66 -6.06
CA LEU A 39 13.03 4.90 -7.46
C LEU A 39 13.81 6.21 -7.66
N ARG A 40 13.88 7.05 -6.62
CA ARG A 40 14.49 8.39 -6.63
C ARG A 40 13.91 9.27 -7.74
N LEU A 41 12.59 9.24 -7.89
CA LEU A 41 11.86 10.05 -8.86
C LEU A 41 10.41 10.27 -8.39
N PRO A 42 9.74 11.36 -8.78
CA PRO A 42 8.35 11.59 -8.40
C PRO A 42 7.42 10.55 -9.00
N VAL A 43 6.70 9.82 -8.14
CA VAL A 43 5.74 8.79 -8.51
C VAL A 43 4.33 9.23 -8.12
N ALA A 44 3.42 9.27 -9.09
CA ALA A 44 1.99 9.41 -8.82
C ALA A 44 1.32 8.03 -8.92
N LEU A 45 0.42 7.73 -7.97
CA LEU A 45 -0.43 6.54 -8.02
C LEU A 45 -1.90 6.91 -8.01
N HIS A 46 -2.66 6.19 -8.82
CA HIS A 46 -4.12 6.28 -8.89
C HIS A 46 -4.68 4.89 -8.67
N ALA A 47 -5.59 4.73 -7.71
CA ALA A 47 -6.28 3.47 -7.48
C ALA A 47 -7.19 3.16 -8.67
N VAL A 48 -7.18 1.93 -9.15
CA VAL A 48 -7.98 1.49 -10.31
C VAL A 48 -8.69 0.19 -9.97
N LEU A 49 -9.93 0.07 -10.45
CA LEU A 49 -10.69 -1.17 -10.36
C LEU A 49 -9.98 -2.28 -11.12
N THR A 50 -9.93 -3.46 -10.50
CA THR A 50 -9.29 -4.65 -11.07
C THR A 50 -10.24 -5.82 -10.94
N PRO A 51 -10.41 -6.63 -12.00
CA PRO A 51 -11.18 -7.85 -11.90
C PRO A 51 -10.55 -8.73 -10.83
N GLU A 52 -11.38 -9.21 -9.90
CA GLU A 52 -10.97 -9.98 -8.73
C GLU A 52 -10.37 -11.32 -9.19
N PRO A 53 -9.04 -11.49 -9.10
CA PRO A 53 -8.43 -12.78 -9.35
C PRO A 53 -8.68 -13.69 -8.14
N ALA A 54 -8.47 -15.00 -8.30
CA ALA A 54 -8.58 -15.94 -7.19
C ALA A 54 -7.74 -15.46 -5.99
N PRO A 55 -8.34 -15.31 -4.80
CA PRO A 55 -7.66 -14.78 -3.63
C PRO A 55 -6.62 -15.78 -3.13
N PRO A 56 -5.43 -15.32 -2.69
CA PRO A 56 -4.45 -16.18 -2.06
C PRO A 56 -4.97 -16.70 -0.71
N GLU A 57 -4.48 -17.86 -0.28
CA GLU A 57 -5.00 -18.52 0.91
C GLU A 57 -4.57 -17.85 2.23
N SER A 58 -3.36 -17.27 2.30
CA SER A 58 -2.79 -16.88 3.59
C SER A 58 -2.09 -15.53 3.65
N ALA A 59 -1.56 -15.02 2.53
CA ALA A 59 -0.78 -13.79 2.50
C ALA A 59 -1.07 -12.97 1.25
N PRO A 60 -0.98 -11.63 1.32
CA PRO A 60 -1.13 -10.78 0.16
C PRO A 60 0.00 -11.02 -0.84
N VAL A 61 -0.36 -11.00 -2.12
CA VAL A 61 0.57 -11.24 -3.23
C VAL A 61 0.66 -10.00 -4.10
N TRP A 62 1.83 -9.36 -4.09
CA TRP A 62 2.14 -8.23 -4.97
C TRP A 62 2.43 -8.70 -6.38
N ARG A 63 1.80 -8.04 -7.35
CA ARG A 63 1.94 -8.27 -8.79
C ARG A 63 2.31 -6.95 -9.47
N PRO A 64 3.61 -6.60 -9.48
CA PRO A 64 4.13 -5.53 -10.33
C PRO A 64 4.08 -6.00 -11.79
N ASP A 65 3.73 -5.10 -12.71
CA ASP A 65 3.81 -5.40 -14.14
C ASP A 65 5.24 -5.28 -14.69
N ALA A 66 5.41 -5.69 -15.94
CA ALA A 66 6.72 -5.65 -16.61
C ALA A 66 7.26 -4.21 -16.72
N ALA A 67 6.38 -3.21 -16.88
CA ALA A 67 6.79 -1.81 -16.94
C ALA A 67 7.40 -1.32 -15.61
N LEU A 68 6.78 -1.68 -14.48
CA LEU A 68 7.33 -1.36 -13.15
C LEU A 68 8.66 -2.07 -12.90
N ALA A 69 8.77 -3.33 -13.30
CA ALA A 69 10.02 -4.10 -13.16
C ALA A 69 11.16 -3.48 -13.99
N SER A 70 10.89 -3.12 -15.25
CA SER A 70 11.85 -2.45 -16.14
C SER A 70 12.26 -1.07 -15.62
N LEU A 71 11.31 -0.28 -15.12
CA LEU A 71 11.59 1.02 -14.49
C LEU A 71 12.53 0.84 -13.29
N TRP A 72 12.24 -0.14 -12.45
CA TRP A 72 13.04 -0.43 -11.26
C TRP A 72 14.48 -0.83 -11.61
N LEU A 73 14.65 -1.74 -12.56
CA LEU A 73 15.96 -2.18 -13.05
C LEU A 73 16.75 -1.00 -13.64
N THR A 74 16.11 -0.21 -14.50
CA THR A 74 16.73 0.95 -15.16
C THR A 74 17.23 1.96 -14.14
N ARG A 75 16.44 2.26 -13.10
CA ARG A 75 16.84 3.22 -12.04
C ARG A 75 17.95 2.68 -11.15
N ARG A 76 17.99 1.37 -10.88
CA ARG A 76 19.04 0.76 -10.04
C ARG A 76 20.37 0.55 -10.76
N LEU A 77 20.34 0.32 -12.07
CA LEU A 77 21.53 0.11 -12.89
C LEU A 77 22.08 1.40 -13.53
N GLY A 78 21.61 2.57 -13.08
CA GLY A 78 22.11 3.87 -13.54
C GLY A 78 21.71 4.22 -14.97
N GLY A 79 20.52 3.80 -15.42
CA GLY A 79 20.00 4.12 -16.76
C GLY A 79 20.40 3.14 -17.87
N ARG A 80 21.11 2.06 -17.53
CA ARG A 80 21.42 1.00 -18.49
C ARG A 80 20.17 0.18 -18.78
N HIS A 81 19.74 0.17 -20.04
CA HIS A 81 18.61 -0.62 -20.51
C HIS A 81 18.94 -2.10 -20.41
N VAL A 82 18.20 -2.85 -19.60
CA VAL A 82 18.33 -4.31 -19.53
C VAL A 82 17.35 -4.89 -20.54
N SER A 83 17.86 -5.33 -21.69
CA SER A 83 17.12 -6.22 -22.57
C SER A 83 17.21 -7.63 -22.01
N GLY A 84 16.20 -8.03 -21.22
CA GLY A 84 16.16 -9.35 -20.60
C GLY A 84 14.91 -9.50 -19.74
N MET A 85 14.03 -10.40 -20.16
CA MET A 85 12.70 -10.65 -19.61
C MET A 85 12.76 -11.38 -18.26
N ALA A 86 13.30 -10.73 -17.23
CA ALA A 86 13.12 -11.16 -15.85
C ALA A 86 12.33 -10.08 -15.10
N PRO A 87 11.12 -10.38 -14.59
CA PRO A 87 10.42 -9.49 -13.67
C PRO A 87 11.20 -9.47 -12.35
N PHE A 88 12.28 -8.70 -12.30
CA PHE A 88 13.08 -8.56 -11.10
C PHE A 88 12.50 -7.44 -10.25
N VAL A 89 11.67 -7.82 -9.28
CA VAL A 89 11.35 -6.93 -8.16
C VAL A 89 12.12 -7.40 -6.94
N PRO A 90 12.99 -6.56 -6.35
CA PRO A 90 13.80 -6.99 -5.23
C PRO A 90 12.91 -7.42 -4.06
N HIS A 91 13.32 -8.48 -3.36
CA HIS A 91 12.68 -8.90 -2.11
C HIS A 91 12.56 -7.76 -1.09
N THR A 92 13.53 -6.83 -1.08
CA THR A 92 13.50 -5.64 -0.21
C THR A 92 12.38 -4.67 -0.56
N LEU A 93 11.99 -4.55 -1.84
CA LEU A 93 10.80 -3.77 -2.23
C LEU A 93 9.55 -4.48 -1.72
N ILE A 94 9.39 -5.78 -2.01
CA ILE A 94 8.22 -6.55 -1.56
C ILE A 94 8.06 -6.47 -0.03
N ARG A 95 9.16 -6.57 0.72
CA ARG A 95 9.15 -6.41 2.18
C ARG A 95 8.66 -5.03 2.59
N THR A 96 9.19 -3.96 1.98
CA THR A 96 8.75 -2.58 2.28
C THR A 96 7.26 -2.38 1.93
N LEU A 97 6.80 -2.95 0.81
CA LEU A 97 5.38 -2.88 0.42
C LEU A 97 4.49 -3.64 1.42
N ASN A 98 4.95 -4.78 1.92
CA ASN A 98 4.28 -5.55 2.96
C ASN A 98 4.18 -4.77 4.28
N GLU A 99 5.27 -4.13 4.72
CA GLU A 99 5.29 -3.28 5.92
C GLU A 99 4.25 -2.15 5.80
N VAL A 100 4.28 -1.39 4.69
CA VAL A 100 3.32 -0.31 4.44
C VAL A 100 1.87 -0.80 4.43
N LEU A 101 1.62 -1.94 3.79
CA LEU A 101 0.29 -2.54 3.72
C LEU A 101 -0.18 -3.00 5.09
N ALA A 102 0.68 -3.64 5.88
CA ALA A 102 0.38 -4.10 7.23
C ALA A 102 0.07 -2.93 8.18
N GLU A 103 0.88 -1.88 8.15
CA GLU A 103 0.64 -0.67 8.95
C GLU A 103 -0.67 0.02 8.54
N CYS A 104 -0.90 0.24 7.24
CA CYS A 104 -2.15 0.82 6.76
C CYS A 104 -3.38 -0.05 7.07
N TRP A 105 -3.20 -1.37 7.11
CA TRP A 105 -4.26 -2.31 7.47
C TRP A 105 -4.64 -2.17 8.94
N LEU A 106 -3.65 -2.16 9.84
CA LEU A 106 -3.87 -2.12 11.29
C LEU A 106 -4.29 -0.74 11.80
N ASP A 107 -3.88 0.33 11.14
CA ASP A 107 -4.24 1.69 11.55
C ASP A 107 -5.65 2.13 11.11
N GLY A 108 -6.27 1.40 10.18
CA GLY A 108 -7.58 1.75 9.62
C GLY A 108 -8.71 0.91 10.22
N SER A 109 -9.92 1.48 10.29
CA SER A 109 -11.13 0.75 10.70
C SER A 109 -11.34 -0.51 9.86
N VAL A 110 -11.73 -1.60 10.52
CA VAL A 110 -12.01 -2.88 9.88
C VAL A 110 -13.17 -2.72 8.88
N PRO A 111 -12.98 -3.04 7.59
CA PRO A 111 -14.04 -2.94 6.60
C PRO A 111 -15.01 -4.12 6.74
N ASP A 112 -16.28 -3.88 6.43
CA ASP A 112 -17.30 -4.94 6.39
C ASP A 112 -17.02 -5.99 5.31
N ALA A 113 -16.36 -5.60 4.21
CA ALA A 113 -15.95 -6.50 3.14
C ALA A 113 -14.53 -6.17 2.64
N LEU A 114 -13.74 -7.21 2.41
CA LEU A 114 -12.42 -7.11 1.81
C LEU A 114 -12.54 -7.30 0.30
N PRO A 115 -12.06 -6.36 -0.53
CA PRO A 115 -11.94 -6.63 -1.97
C PRO A 115 -10.84 -7.69 -2.19
N GLY A 116 -11.05 -8.67 -3.07
CA GLY A 116 -10.02 -9.70 -3.32
C GLY A 116 -8.74 -9.17 -3.96
N ALA A 117 -8.74 -7.95 -4.52
CA ALA A 117 -7.53 -7.28 -4.96
C ALA A 117 -7.62 -5.74 -4.92
N TRP A 118 -6.47 -5.10 -4.72
CA TRP A 118 -6.26 -3.68 -5.02
C TRP A 118 -5.26 -3.52 -6.16
N ALA A 119 -5.47 -2.50 -6.98
CA ALA A 119 -4.51 -2.13 -8.00
C ALA A 119 -4.36 -0.62 -8.11
N TRP A 120 -3.18 -0.23 -8.56
CA TRP A 120 -2.82 1.15 -8.83
C TRP A 120 -2.17 1.26 -10.20
N GLN A 121 -2.56 2.29 -10.94
CA GLN A 121 -1.77 2.81 -12.04
C GLN A 121 -0.75 3.79 -11.50
N LEU A 122 0.48 3.61 -11.94
CA LEU A 122 1.63 4.39 -11.57
C LEU A 122 2.10 5.21 -12.78
N THR A 123 2.40 6.49 -12.57
CA THR A 123 3.04 7.34 -13.57
C THR A 123 4.33 7.93 -13.02
N ALA A 124 5.39 7.81 -13.82
CA ALA A 124 6.76 8.14 -13.44
C ALA A 124 7.60 8.43 -14.69
N ASP A 125 8.08 9.66 -14.86
CA ASP A 125 8.99 10.05 -15.97
C ASP A 125 8.55 9.50 -17.35
N ARG A 126 7.30 9.80 -17.74
CA ARG A 126 6.60 9.31 -18.95
C ARG A 126 6.38 7.80 -19.03
N THR A 127 6.80 7.03 -18.04
CA THR A 127 6.48 5.61 -17.90
C THR A 127 5.15 5.44 -17.18
N GLN A 128 4.27 4.63 -17.76
CA GLN A 128 3.06 4.16 -17.09
C GLN A 128 3.27 2.70 -16.71
N ALA A 129 2.93 2.36 -15.48
CA ALA A 129 3.10 1.03 -14.93
C ALA A 129 1.92 0.66 -14.03
N ARG A 130 1.83 -0.61 -13.63
CA ARG A 130 0.77 -1.12 -12.78
C ARG A 130 1.36 -1.91 -11.61
N LEU A 131 0.80 -1.63 -10.43
CA LEU A 131 1.06 -2.40 -9.22
C LEU A 131 -0.27 -2.95 -8.72
N ALA A 132 -0.38 -4.26 -8.56
CA ALA A 132 -1.53 -4.88 -7.92
C ALA A 132 -1.12 -5.65 -6.67
N VAL A 133 -2.06 -5.82 -5.76
CA VAL A 133 -1.95 -6.73 -4.62
C VAL A 133 -3.23 -7.55 -4.53
N GLN A 134 -3.08 -8.86 -4.48
CA GLN A 134 -4.17 -9.78 -4.17
C GLN A 134 -4.24 -9.92 -2.67
N LEU A 135 -5.45 -9.84 -2.10
CA LEU A 135 -5.65 -9.93 -0.65
C LEU A 135 -6.26 -11.28 -0.30
N PRO A 136 -5.89 -11.89 0.85
CA PRO A 136 -6.40 -13.19 1.24
C PRO A 136 -7.88 -13.12 1.62
N HIS A 137 -8.65 -14.15 1.25
CA HIS A 137 -10.12 -14.13 1.33
C HIS A 137 -10.72 -14.08 2.75
N PRO A 138 -10.04 -14.54 3.82
CA PRO A 138 -10.47 -14.23 5.18
C PRO A 138 -9.86 -12.91 5.67
N LEU A 139 -10.70 -11.99 6.14
CA LEU A 139 -10.28 -10.78 6.86
C LEU A 139 -9.37 -11.09 8.06
N SER A 140 -9.63 -12.23 8.73
CA SER A 140 -8.81 -12.75 9.82
C SER A 140 -7.42 -13.16 9.35
N ALA A 141 -7.28 -13.78 8.17
CA ALA A 141 -5.99 -14.09 7.58
C ALA A 141 -5.20 -12.82 7.25
N MET A 142 -5.85 -11.81 6.66
CA MET A 142 -5.22 -10.51 6.40
C MET A 142 -4.74 -9.83 7.71
N THR A 143 -5.55 -9.87 8.76
CA THR A 143 -5.22 -9.28 10.06
C THR A 143 -4.10 -10.03 10.77
N ASN A 144 -4.12 -11.37 10.75
CA ASN A 144 -3.07 -12.20 11.32
C ASN A 144 -1.75 -12.02 10.58
N TRP A 145 -1.80 -11.98 9.24
CA TRP A 145 -0.65 -11.66 8.41
C TRP A 145 -0.06 -10.29 8.75
N ALA A 146 -0.90 -9.23 8.81
CA ALA A 146 -0.43 -7.88 9.11
C ALA A 146 0.25 -7.80 10.47
N ARG A 147 -0.34 -8.43 11.50
CA ARG A 147 0.29 -8.53 12.83
C ARG A 147 1.62 -9.28 12.79
N GLY A 148 1.71 -10.35 12.00
CA GLY A 148 2.94 -11.11 11.80
C GLY A 148 4.05 -10.27 11.18
N VAL A 149 3.74 -9.47 10.15
CA VAL A 149 4.71 -8.57 9.51
C VAL A 149 5.26 -7.56 10.50
N ILE A 150 4.41 -6.86 11.26
CA ILE A 150 4.87 -5.81 12.20
C ILE A 150 5.68 -6.36 13.36
N ARG A 151 5.39 -7.59 13.82
CA ARG A 151 6.18 -8.24 14.88
C ARG A 151 7.59 -8.63 14.44
N HIS A 152 7.83 -8.74 13.14
CA HIS A 152 9.06 -9.23 12.54
C HIS A 152 9.72 -8.24 11.57
N ALA A 153 9.22 -7.00 11.53
CA ALA A 153 9.79 -5.88 10.77
C ALA A 153 10.95 -5.24 11.54
#